data_AF-A0A920B7Q3-F1
#
_entry.id   AF-A0A920B7Q3-F1
#
_cell.length_a   1.000
_cell.length_b   1.000
_cell.length_c   1.000
_cell.angle_alpha   90.00
_cell.angle_beta   90.00
_cell.angle_gamma   90.00
#
_symmetry.space_group_name_H-M   'P 1'
#
loop_
_entity.id
_entity.type
_entity.pdbx_description
1 polymer ?
#
loop_
_entity_poly.entity_id
_entity_poly.type
_entity_poly.pdbx_seq_one_letter_code
_entity_poly.pdbx_strand_id
1 'polypeptide(L)'
;MTQETSPDDIHGMAAAHGLLTARGGRTSHAAVVGRQMGKVCVVGAEEIKVNIKDRNFSVGNKIIKEGDYISIDGFEGKVFQEISLLLLQK
;
A
#
# COMPACT_ATOMS: atom_id res chain seq x y z
N MET A 1 -2.85 -5.91 -1.17
CA MET A 1 -3.43 -4.67 -1.74
C MET A 1 -4.94 -4.83 -1.79
N THR A 2 -5.69 -3.79 -1.46
CA THR A 2 -7.16 -3.80 -1.51
C THR A 2 -7.67 -2.45 -2.00
N GLN A 3 -8.90 -2.39 -2.52
CA GLN A 3 -9.52 -1.12 -2.89
C GLN A 3 -9.84 -0.30 -1.64
N GLU A 4 -10.38 -0.93 -0.59
CA GLU A 4 -10.68 -0.35 0.72
C GLU A 4 -10.47 -1.42 1.81
N THR A 5 -10.25 -1.00 3.06
CA THR A 5 -10.08 -1.89 4.23
C THR A 5 -11.29 -1.78 5.15
N SER A 6 -11.65 -2.87 5.80
CA SER A 6 -12.72 -3.01 6.80
C SER A 6 -12.17 -3.52 8.14
N PRO A 7 -12.93 -3.42 9.24
CA PRO A 7 -12.51 -3.95 10.55
C PRO A 7 -12.15 -5.45 10.53
N ASP A 8 -12.78 -6.22 9.62
CA ASP A 8 -12.53 -7.65 9.49
C ASP A 8 -11.13 -7.96 8.91
N ASP A 9 -10.51 -6.97 8.25
CA ASP A 9 -9.19 -7.11 7.62
C ASP A 9 -8.00 -6.98 8.61
N ILE A 10 -8.28 -6.80 9.90
CA ILE A 10 -7.28 -6.43 10.92
C ILE A 10 -6.08 -7.40 10.98
N HIS A 11 -6.33 -8.70 10.80
CA HIS A 11 -5.28 -9.73 10.79
C HIS A 11 -4.35 -9.57 9.57
N GLY A 12 -4.92 -9.28 8.40
CA GLY A 12 -4.15 -9.01 7.19
C GLY A 12 -3.36 -7.71 7.27
N MET A 13 -3.96 -6.68 7.87
CA MET A 13 -3.28 -5.39 8.09
C MET A 13 -2.09 -5.53 9.05
N ALA A 14 -2.22 -6.33 10.11
CA ALA A 14 -1.15 -6.58 11.07
C ALA A 14 0.04 -7.33 10.44
N ALA A 15 -0.24 -8.32 9.59
CA ALA A 15 0.77 -9.13 8.91
C ALA A 15 1.53 -8.37 7.80
N ALA A 16 0.95 -7.30 7.25
CA ALA A 16 1.55 -6.53 6.18
C ALA A 16 2.72 -5.64 6.67
N HIS A 17 3.70 -5.40 5.80
CA HIS A 17 4.78 -4.41 6.06
C HIS A 17 4.29 -2.96 5.89
N GLY A 18 3.29 -2.76 5.03
CA GLY A 18 2.66 -1.48 4.79
C GLY A 18 1.36 -1.65 4.00
N LEU A 19 0.56 -0.57 3.94
CA LEU A 19 -0.73 -0.57 3.28
C LEU A 19 -0.72 0.36 2.07
N LEU A 20 -1.32 -0.12 0.99
CA LEU A 20 -1.53 0.62 -0.25
C LEU A 20 -2.98 0.42 -0.70
N THR A 21 -3.75 1.50 -0.76
CA THR A 21 -5.15 1.48 -1.20
C THR A 21 -5.39 2.45 -2.35
N ALA A 22 -6.15 2.00 -3.35
CA ALA A 22 -6.52 2.82 -4.51
C ALA A 22 -7.53 3.93 -4.15
N ARG A 23 -8.31 3.71 -3.08
CA ARG A 23 -9.32 4.64 -2.58
C ARG A 23 -9.12 4.91 -1.09
N GLY A 24 -9.80 5.95 -0.60
CA GLY A 24 -9.80 6.37 0.79
C GLY A 24 -8.97 7.63 1.03
N GLY A 25 -9.43 8.47 1.95
CA GLY A 25 -8.75 9.70 2.35
C GLY A 25 -7.87 9.55 3.60
N ARG A 26 -7.28 10.66 4.04
CA ARG A 26 -6.43 10.72 5.25
C ARG A 26 -7.12 10.25 6.54
N THR A 27 -8.44 10.24 6.58
CA THR A 27 -9.29 9.81 7.70
C THR A 27 -9.96 8.45 7.47
N SER A 28 -9.60 7.75 6.39
CA SER A 28 -10.14 6.42 6.09
C SER A 28 -9.68 5.36 7.08
N HIS A 29 -10.39 4.23 7.11
CA HIS A 29 -10.09 3.09 7.98
C HIS A 29 -8.62 2.65 7.86
N ALA A 30 -8.13 2.49 6.63
CA ALA A 30 -6.73 2.14 6.34
C ALA A 30 -5.74 3.16 6.93
N ALA A 31 -6.05 4.46 6.82
CA ALA A 31 -5.18 5.54 7.28
C ALA A 31 -5.16 5.67 8.81
N VAL A 32 -6.29 5.44 9.48
CA VAL A 32 -6.37 5.53 10.94
C VAL A 32 -5.72 4.30 11.59
N VAL A 33 -6.16 3.10 11.18
CA VAL A 33 -5.70 1.84 11.75
C VAL A 33 -4.22 1.61 11.42
N GLY A 34 -3.80 1.88 10.19
CA GLY A 34 -2.40 1.73 9.80
C GLY A 34 -1.44 2.60 10.60
N ARG A 35 -1.83 3.84 10.93
CA ARG A 35 -1.05 4.71 11.83
C ARG A 35 -1.01 4.17 13.26
N GLN A 36 -2.14 3.69 13.79
CA GLN A 36 -2.19 3.07 15.12
C GLN A 36 -1.31 1.81 15.21
N MET A 37 -1.19 1.08 14.10
CA MET A 37 -0.33 -0.11 13.99
C MET A 37 1.15 0.21 13.70
N GLY A 38 1.52 1.48 13.51
CA GLY A 38 2.89 1.87 13.15
C GLY A 38 3.32 1.40 11.77
N LYS A 39 2.37 1.14 10.87
CA LYS A 39 2.63 0.66 9.50
C LYS A 39 2.60 1.83 8.53
N VAL A 40 3.51 1.82 7.57
CA VAL A 40 3.52 2.84 6.52
C VAL A 40 2.27 2.66 5.64
N CYS A 41 1.59 3.76 5.32
CA CYS A 41 0.30 3.72 4.61
C CYS A 41 0.25 4.78 3.52
N VAL A 42 -0.03 4.34 2.30
CA VAL A 42 -0.38 5.21 1.17
C VAL A 42 -1.82 4.89 0.81
N VAL A 43 -2.69 5.89 0.94
CA VAL A 43 -4.14 5.75 0.71
C VAL A 43 -4.58 6.72 -0.37
N GLY A 44 -5.61 6.34 -1.13
CA GLY A 44 -6.14 7.18 -2.21
C GLY A 44 -5.18 7.27 -3.39
N ALA A 45 -4.46 6.20 -3.69
CA ALA A 45 -3.61 6.13 -4.88
C ALA A 45 -4.49 5.87 -6.13
N GLU A 46 -5.21 6.90 -6.58
CA GLU A 46 -6.23 6.81 -7.63
C GLU A 46 -5.69 6.32 -8.98
N GLU A 47 -4.40 6.54 -9.25
CA GLU A 47 -3.71 6.06 -10.44
C GLU A 47 -3.53 4.53 -10.46
N ILE A 48 -3.71 3.88 -9.31
CA ILE A 48 -3.60 2.42 -9.16
C ILE A 48 -4.92 1.76 -9.55
N LYS A 49 -4.86 0.88 -10.55
CA LYS A 49 -5.96 -0.04 -10.86
C LYS A 49 -5.67 -1.40 -10.26
N VAL A 50 -6.39 -1.76 -9.22
CA VAL A 50 -6.26 -3.06 -8.53
C VAL A 50 -7.14 -4.10 -9.21
N ASN A 51 -6.53 -5.20 -9.64
CA ASN A 51 -7.22 -6.38 -10.13
C ASN A 51 -7.13 -7.51 -9.10
N ILE A 52 -8.22 -7.72 -8.36
CA ILE A 52 -8.30 -8.71 -7.28
C ILE A 52 -8.29 -10.14 -7.85
N LYS A 53 -8.90 -10.37 -9.02
CA LYS A 53 -8.98 -11.71 -9.63
C LYS A 53 -7.60 -12.20 -10.05
N ASP A 54 -6.85 -11.34 -10.71
CA ASP A 54 -5.52 -11.67 -11.23
C ASP A 54 -4.39 -11.32 -10.24
N ARG A 55 -4.77 -10.92 -9.01
CA ARG A 55 -3.88 -10.54 -7.90
C ARG A 55 -2.72 -9.66 -8.34
N ASN A 56 -3.04 -8.62 -9.11
CA ASN A 56 -2.08 -7.63 -9.58
C ASN A 56 -2.65 -6.22 -9.47
N PHE A 57 -1.80 -5.23 -9.57
CA PHE A 57 -2.22 -3.86 -9.79
C PHE A 57 -1.41 -3.23 -10.91
N SER A 58 -2.02 -2.28 -11.60
CA SER A 58 -1.35 -1.52 -12.64
C SER A 58 -1.32 -0.03 -12.34
N VAL A 59 -0.22 0.63 -12.71
CA VAL A 59 -0.04 2.08 -12.67
C VAL A 59 0.45 2.52 -14.03
N GLY A 60 -0.38 3.26 -14.77
CA GLY A 60 -0.12 3.55 -16.18
C GLY A 60 0.05 2.26 -17.00
N ASN A 61 1.23 2.06 -17.59
CA ASN A 61 1.58 0.89 -18.40
C ASN A 61 2.31 -0.21 -17.62
N LYS A 62 2.56 -0.02 -16.33
CA LYS A 62 3.27 -0.98 -15.48
C LYS A 62 2.26 -1.88 -14.78
N ILE A 63 2.54 -3.19 -14.76
CA ILE A 63 1.75 -4.19 -14.03
C ILE A 63 2.66 -4.82 -12.98
N ILE A 64 2.24 -4.76 -11.73
CA ILE A 64 2.92 -5.33 -10.57
C ILE A 64 2.07 -6.46 -10.04
N LYS A 65 2.64 -7.65 -9.97
CA LYS A 65 1.95 -8.88 -9.56
C LYS A 65 2.20 -9.19 -8.09
N GLU A 66 1.35 -10.03 -7.52
CA GLU A 66 1.62 -10.63 -6.22
C GLU A 66 3.00 -11.32 -6.22
N GLY A 67 3.80 -11.03 -5.19
CA GLY A 67 5.18 -11.52 -5.06
C GLY A 67 6.25 -10.53 -5.56
N ASP A 68 5.88 -9.54 -6.37
CA ASP A 68 6.79 -8.47 -6.75
C ASP A 68 7.03 -7.52 -5.57
N TYR A 69 8.28 -7.08 -5.44
CA TYR A 69 8.65 -6.11 -4.41
C TYR A 69 8.39 -4.68 -4.88
N ILE A 70 7.80 -3.89 -4.00
CA ILE A 70 7.62 -2.46 -4.17
C ILE A 70 8.09 -1.73 -2.91
N SER A 71 8.53 -0.50 -3.07
CA SER A 71 8.76 0.42 -1.96
C SER A 71 7.68 1.49 -1.94
N ILE A 72 7.27 1.90 -0.75
CA ILE A 72 6.27 2.95 -0.58
C ILE A 72 6.78 3.99 0.42
N ASP A 73 6.61 5.26 0.06
CA ASP A 73 6.89 6.40 0.91
C ASP A 73 5.57 6.97 1.44
N GLY A 74 5.31 6.77 2.73
CA GLY A 74 4.10 7.26 3.38
C GLY A 74 4.09 8.76 3.70
N PHE A 75 5.22 9.46 3.54
CA PHE A 75 5.32 10.91 3.76
C PHE A 75 4.99 11.67 2.49
N GLU A 76 5.62 11.30 1.37
CA GLU A 76 5.36 11.92 0.06
C GLU A 76 4.22 11.24 -0.71
N GLY A 77 3.76 10.06 -0.27
CA GLY A 77 2.72 9.29 -0.95
C GLY A 77 3.19 8.61 -2.24
N LYS A 78 4.51 8.36 -2.37
CA LYS A 78 5.10 7.80 -3.60
C LYS A 78 5.21 6.27 -3.52
N VAL A 79 5.09 5.63 -4.68
CA VAL A 79 5.25 4.18 -4.85
C VAL A 79 6.35 3.93 -5.89
N PHE A 80 7.31 3.07 -5.55
CA PHE A 80 8.45 2.73 -6.38
C PHE A 80 8.46 1.23 -6.67
N GLN A 81 8.82 0.87 -7.90
CA GLN A 81 8.88 -0.53 -8.36
C GLN A 81 10.20 -1.22 -7.99
N GLU A 82 11.05 -0.59 -7.19
CA GLU A 82 12.34 -1.12 -6.78
C GLU A 82 12.40 -1.22 -5.26
N ILE A 83 13.17 -2.17 -4.75
CA ILE A 83 13.55 -2.21 -3.33
C ILE A 83 14.57 -1.09 -3.13
N SER A 84 14.13 0.04 -2.59
CA SER A 84 15.06 1.07 -2.15
C SER A 84 15.60 0.64 -0.80
N LEU A 85 16.74 -0.05 -0.81
CA LEU A 85 17.47 -0.38 0.40
C LEU A 85 18.19 0.90 0.86
N LEU A 86 17.53 1.72 1.67
CA LEU A 86 18.24 2.80 2.36
C LEU A 86 19.09 2.15 3.45
N LEU A 87 20.34 1.82 3.13
CA LEU A 87 21.37 1.62 4.14
C LEU A 87 21.52 2.97 4.85
N LEU A 88 20.94 3.08 6.05
CA LEU A 88 21.28 4.12 7.01
C LEU A 88 22.78 4.00 7.31
N GLN A 89 23.61 4.65 6.50
CA GLN A 89 24.89 5.17 6.97
C GLN A 89 24.51 6.26 8.00
N LYS A 90 24.94 6.03 9.23
CA LYS A 90 24.67 6.82 10.44
C LYS A 90 24.63 8.33 10.24
#